data_AF-A0A5D3J1L0-F1
#
_entry.id   AF-A0A5D3J1L0-F1
#
_cell.length_a   1.000
_cell.length_b   1.000
_cell.length_c   1.000
_cell.angle_alpha   90.00
_cell.angle_beta   90.00
_cell.angle_gamma   90.00
#
_symmetry.space_group_name_H-M   'P 1'
#
loop_
_entity.id
_entity.type
_entity.pdbx_description
1 polymer ?
#
loop_
_entity_poly.entity_id
_entity_poly.type
_entity_poly.pdbx_seq_one_letter_code
_entity_poly.pdbx_strand_id
1 'polypeptide(L)' 'PAKRPLNSRLSNEKFQQAFGVTLPDWRQGVARVVTEVLGK' A
#
# COMPACT_ATOMS: atom_id res chain seq x y z
N PRO A 1 -2.83 13.36 -23.78
CA PRO A 1 -2.22 12.95 -22.49
C PRO A 1 -3.28 12.82 -21.39
N ALA A 2 -3.20 11.78 -20.55
CA ALA A 2 -4.18 11.54 -19.49
C ALA A 2 -3.93 12.46 -18.29
N LYS A 3 -4.95 13.23 -17.88
CA LYS A 3 -4.86 14.11 -16.71
C LYS A 3 -4.95 13.27 -15.44
N ARG A 4 -3.93 13.35 -14.58
CA ARG A 4 -3.88 12.63 -13.31
C ARG A 4 -4.59 13.42 -12.21
N PRO A 5 -5.23 12.74 -11.24
CA PRO A 5 -5.73 13.41 -10.04
C PRO A 5 -4.58 14.06 -9.28
N LEU A 6 -4.83 15.24 -8.71
CA LEU A 6 -3.85 15.92 -7.85
C LEU A 6 -3.56 15.13 -6.57
N ASN A 7 -4.56 14.37 -6.08
CA ASN A 7 -4.44 13.53 -4.90
C ASN A 7 -5.16 12.19 -5.15
N SER A 8 -4.41 11.09 -5.06
CA SER A 8 -4.91 9.73 -5.26
C SER A 8 -4.83 8.88 -3.98
N ARG A 9 -4.76 9.52 -2.79
CA ARG A 9 -4.71 8.81 -1.50
C ARG A 9 -6.07 8.19 -1.19
N LEU A 10 -6.06 6.91 -0.81
CA LEU A 10 -7.25 6.16 -0.39
C LEU A 10 -7.24 5.96 1.14
N SER A 11 -8.42 5.90 1.76
CA SER A 11 -8.59 5.51 3.17
C SER A 11 -8.90 4.03 3.28
N ASN A 12 -8.31 3.35 4.27
CA ASN A 12 -8.51 1.93 4.52
C ASN A 12 -9.38 1.66 5.76
N GLU A 13 -9.94 2.70 6.40
CA GLU A 13 -10.66 2.59 7.67
C GLU A 13 -11.80 1.57 7.61
N LYS A 14 -12.63 1.63 6.56
CA LYS A 14 -13.74 0.70 6.37
C LYS A 14 -13.28 -0.76 6.26
N PHE A 15 -12.17 -1.01 5.56
CA PHE A 15 -11.61 -2.35 5.41
C PHE A 15 -11.10 -2.89 6.75
N GLN A 16 -10.35 -2.06 7.49
CA GLN A 16 -9.85 -2.44 8.81
C GLN A 16 -10.99 -2.75 9.79
N GLN A 17 -12.05 -1.93 9.80
CA GLN A 17 -13.22 -2.16 10.65
C GLN A 17 -14.01 -3.41 10.26
N ALA A 18 -14.26 -3.60 8.96
CA ALA A 18 -15.05 -4.73 8.48
C ALA A 18 -14.37 -6.08 8.73
N PHE A 19 -13.04 -6.13 8.67
CA PHE A 19 -12.28 -7.39 8.76
C PHE A 19 -11.46 -7.52 10.04
N GLY A 20 -11.45 -6.51 10.92
CA GLY A 20 -10.68 -6.54 12.18
C GLY A 20 -9.17 -6.60 11.97
N VAL A 21 -8.66 -6.02 10.87
CA VAL A 21 -7.24 -6.06 10.50
C VAL A 21 -6.59 -4.69 10.60
N THR A 22 -5.28 -4.66 10.84
CA THR A 22 -4.46 -3.45 10.71
C THR A 22 -3.55 -3.61 9.49
N LEU A 23 -3.55 -2.62 8.61
CA LEU A 23 -2.65 -2.63 7.45
C LEU A 23 -1.29 -2.05 7.84
N PRO A 24 -0.18 -2.75 7.51
CA PRO A 24 1.15 -2.24 7.80
C PRO A 24 1.48 -1.01 6.93
N ASP A 25 2.49 -0.24 7.36
CA ASP A 25 3.05 0.85 6.55
C ASP A 25 3.57 0.29 5.21
N TRP A 26 3.27 0.99 4.11
CA TRP A 26 3.60 0.58 2.75
C TRP A 26 5.10 0.29 2.54
N ARG A 27 5.99 0.92 3.33
CA ARG A 27 7.44 0.71 3.24
C ARG A 27 7.85 -0.73 3.51
N GLN A 28 7.12 -1.44 4.38
CA GLN A 28 7.40 -2.84 4.68
C GLN A 28 7.19 -3.72 3.44
N GLY A 29 6.08 -3.51 2.71
CA GLY A 29 5.80 -4.23 1.47
C GLY A 29 6.82 -3.93 0.37
N VAL A 30 7.18 -2.65 0.20
CA VAL A 30 8.19 -2.24 -0.79
C VAL A 30 9.55 -2.85 -0.47
N ALA A 31 10.01 -2.79 0.78
CA ALA A 31 11.29 -3.36 1.19
C ALA A 31 11.37 -4.87 0.93
N ARG A 32 10.29 -5.59 1.24
CA ARG A 32 10.18 -7.04 0.95
C ARG A 32 10.31 -7.31 -0.55
N VAL A 33 9.51 -6.66 -1.38
CA VAL A 33 9.52 -6.90 -2.83
C VAL A 33 10.87 -6.54 -3.44
N VAL A 34 11.48 -5.44 -3.01
CA VAL A 34 12.84 -5.06 -3.45
C VAL A 34 13.85 -6.15 -3.10
N THR A 35 13.75 -6.74 -1.91
CA THR A 35 14.63 -7.85 -1.48
C THR A 35 14.43 -9.08 -2.36
N GLU A 36 13.16 -9.47 -2.59
CA GLU A 36 12.79 -10.62 -3.43
C GLU A 36 13.27 -10.45 -4.89
N VAL A 37 13.10 -9.27 -5.48
CA VAL A 37 13.53 -8.97 -6.86
C VAL A 37 15.05 -8.97 -7.00
N LEU A 38 15.78 -8.58 -5.95
CA LEU A 38 17.24 -8.59 -5.94
C LEU A 38 17.83 -9.97 -5.62
N GLY A 39 16.99 -11.00 -5.39
CA GLY A 39 17.44 -12.37 -5.09
C GLY A 39 18.22 -12.48 -3.79
N LYS A 40 17.92 -11.60 -2.82
CA LYS A 40 18.52 -11.60 -1.48
C LYS A 40 17.59 -12.23 -0.46
#